data_AF-A0A818AIY1-F1
#
_entry.id   AF-A0A818AIY1-F1
#
_cell.length_a   1.000
_cell.length_b   1.000
_cell.length_c   1.000
_cell.angle_alpha   90.00
_cell.angle_beta   90.00
_cell.angle_gamma   90.00
#
_symmetry.space_group_name_H-M   'P 1'
#
loop_
_entity.id
_entity.type
_entity.pdbx_description
1 polymer ?
#
loop_
_entity_poly.entity_id
_entity_poly.type
_entity_poly.pdbx_seq_one_letter_code
_entity_poly.pdbx_strand_id
1 'polypeptide(L)'
;MSQSDQSIEQYYVEFLRCAKCLHYFEFENSLYHPITLPICCRTICRQCFDIIRNETNCPPNQISNEIKHTTSDQLITNYPLLLILCDPSKLPKDNEERYGECPLYMKLDNDTKLNFYYIEKLLCDISLVIKPIINDKQCQSIFNRSMIRNIFNLLNCQYIDHEGYLKVLKAIDRLGERICIDFILHYKSFRQVLDDFRPTVGLPDDEFLESGWIFPNYSILS
;
A
#
# COMPACT_ATOMS: atom_id res chain seq x y z
N MET A 1 -6.86 28.87 8.43
CA MET A 1 -6.37 27.53 8.05
C MET A 1 -7.05 26.54 8.98
N SER A 2 -8.01 25.78 8.47
CA SER A 2 -8.82 24.84 9.25
C SER A 2 -7.98 23.63 9.68
N GLN A 3 -8.15 23.22 10.95
CA GLN A 3 -7.47 22.07 11.57
C GLN A 3 -7.70 20.73 10.84
N SER A 4 -8.63 20.68 9.88
CA SER A 4 -8.92 19.51 9.04
C SER A 4 -7.82 19.17 8.04
N ASP A 5 -7.09 20.17 7.53
CA ASP A 5 -6.19 19.98 6.38
C ASP A 5 -4.80 19.48 6.81
N GLN A 6 -4.37 19.81 8.04
CA GLN A 6 -3.14 19.26 8.63
C GLN A 6 -3.22 17.74 8.87
N SER A 7 -4.43 17.20 9.07
CA SER A 7 -4.63 15.77 9.31
C SER A 7 -4.42 14.88 8.06
N ILE A 8 -4.54 15.44 6.85
CA ILE A 8 -4.37 14.67 5.60
C ILE A 8 -2.88 14.46 5.31
N GLU A 9 -2.09 15.53 5.40
CA GLU A 9 -0.63 15.46 5.26
C GLU A 9 0.00 14.54 6.31
N GLN A 10 -0.49 14.53 7.54
CA GLN A 10 0.02 13.63 8.58
C GLN A 10 -0.24 12.15 8.29
N TYR A 11 -1.30 11.83 7.54
CA TYR A 11 -1.77 10.46 7.40
C TYR A 11 -0.91 9.61 6.46
N TYR A 12 -0.48 10.15 5.31
CA TYR A 12 0.32 9.37 4.38
C TYR A 12 1.84 9.49 4.60
N VAL A 13 2.27 10.52 5.33
CA VAL A 13 3.68 10.73 5.67
C VAL A 13 4.26 9.59 6.49
N GLU A 14 3.43 8.87 7.25
CA GLU A 14 3.87 7.68 7.99
C GLU A 14 4.35 6.54 7.08
N PHE A 15 3.79 6.41 5.88
CA PHE A 15 4.19 5.39 4.90
C PHE A 15 5.46 5.76 4.12
N LEU A 16 5.85 7.03 4.15
CA LEU A 16 7.03 7.56 3.46
C LEU A 16 8.25 7.67 4.39
N ARG A 17 8.12 7.18 5.63
CA ARG A 17 9.16 7.21 6.65
C ARG A 17 9.42 5.80 7.19
N CYS A 18 10.65 5.58 7.63
CA CYS A 18 11.04 4.36 8.31
C CYS A 18 10.21 4.17 9.60
N ALA A 19 9.56 3.02 9.76
CA ALA A 19 8.75 2.73 10.95
C ALA A 19 9.54 2.64 12.27
N LYS A 20 10.88 2.59 12.21
CA LYS A 20 11.78 2.54 13.40
C LYS A 20 12.38 3.91 13.73
N CYS A 21 13.06 4.56 12.78
CA CYS A 21 13.75 5.84 13.03
C CYS A 21 12.97 7.09 12.61
N LEU A 22 11.82 6.93 11.95
CA LEU A 22 10.97 8.02 11.43
C LEU A 22 11.66 8.93 10.40
N HIS A 23 12.85 8.57 9.92
CA HIS A 23 13.52 9.25 8.82
C HIS A 23 12.77 8.99 7.51
N TYR A 24 12.70 10.00 6.64
CA TYR A 24 12.17 9.81 5.29
C TYR A 24 13.05 8.84 4.50
N PHE A 25 12.44 8.08 3.61
CA PHE A 25 13.21 7.30 2.64
C PHE A 25 13.86 8.26 1.64
N GLU A 26 15.06 7.90 1.18
CA GLU A 26 15.84 8.75 0.27
C GLU A 26 16.44 7.87 -0.82
N PHE A 27 16.64 8.45 -2.01
CA PHE A 27 17.26 7.72 -3.11
C PHE A 27 18.78 7.76 -3.02
N GLU A 28 19.33 8.92 -2.66
CA GLU A 28 20.76 9.25 -2.70
C GLU A 28 21.60 8.44 -1.73
N ASN A 29 21.02 8.06 -0.59
CA ASN A 29 21.70 7.30 0.45
C ASN A 29 21.04 5.93 0.61
N SER A 30 21.75 4.88 0.19
CA SER A 30 21.27 3.49 0.24
C SER A 30 20.92 3.04 1.66
N LEU A 31 21.52 3.63 2.70
CA LEU A 31 21.19 3.36 4.10
C LEU A 31 19.72 3.67 4.44
N TYR A 32 19.13 4.62 3.71
CA TYR A 32 17.73 5.03 3.85
C TYR A 32 16.80 4.42 2.81
N HIS A 33 17.27 3.44 2.01
CA HIS A 33 16.39 2.72 1.09
C HIS A 33 15.35 1.89 1.87
N PRO A 34 14.07 1.93 1.46
CA PRO A 34 13.00 1.22 2.12
C PRO A 34 13.06 -0.29 1.84
N ILE A 35 12.97 -1.08 2.89
CA ILE A 35 12.72 -2.53 2.85
C ILE A 35 11.35 -2.79 3.48
N THR A 36 10.48 -3.48 2.75
CA THR A 36 9.19 -3.94 3.28
C THR A 36 9.37 -5.27 4.00
N LEU A 37 8.88 -5.38 5.23
CA LEU A 37 8.87 -6.65 5.96
C LEU A 37 7.66 -7.49 5.54
N PRO A 38 7.83 -8.75 5.07
CA PRO A 38 6.74 -9.51 4.47
C PRO A 38 5.58 -9.81 5.43
N ILE A 39 5.87 -10.08 6.71
CA ILE A 39 4.84 -10.51 7.66
C ILE A 39 4.02 -9.33 8.18
N CYS A 40 4.65 -8.23 8.57
CA CYS A 40 3.95 -7.10 9.16
C CYS A 40 3.62 -5.96 8.18
N CYS A 41 4.03 -6.06 6.90
CA CYS A 41 3.89 -5.00 5.89
C CYS A 41 4.35 -3.61 6.40
N ARG A 42 5.36 -3.61 7.26
CA ARG A 42 6.00 -2.38 7.72
C ARG A 42 7.25 -2.15 6.91
N THR A 43 7.46 -0.90 6.54
CA THR A 43 8.64 -0.51 5.78
C THR A 43 9.64 0.18 6.70
N ILE A 44 10.88 -0.30 6.68
CA ILE A 44 12.00 0.25 7.45
C ILE A 44 13.17 0.53 6.52
N CYS A 45 14.08 1.42 6.90
CA CYS A 45 15.30 1.63 6.10
C CYS A 45 16.32 0.50 6.29
N ARG A 46 17.22 0.32 5.31
CA ARG A 46 18.35 -0.63 5.38
C ARG A 46 19.12 -0.56 6.69
N GLN A 47 19.48 0.65 7.12
CA GLN A 47 20.19 0.87 8.37
C GLN A 47 19.41 0.36 9.60
N CYS A 48 18.10 0.59 9.66
CA CYS A 48 17.27 0.10 10.76
C CYS A 48 17.06 -1.41 10.69
N PHE A 49 16.99 -1.98 9.49
CA PHE A 49 16.94 -3.43 9.31
C PHE A 49 18.20 -4.09 9.88
N ASP A 50 19.38 -3.53 9.61
CA ASP A 50 20.65 -4.03 10.16
C ASP A 50 20.71 -3.99 11.69
N ILE A 51 20.09 -2.99 12.31
CA ILE A 51 19.98 -2.93 13.78
C ILE A 51 19.03 -4.02 14.28
N ILE A 52 17.82 -4.10 13.71
CA ILE A 52 16.75 -4.99 14.19
C ILE A 52 17.10 -6.46 13.96
N ARG A 53 17.75 -6.82 12.85
CA ARG A 53 18.14 -8.23 12.58
C ARG A 53 19.15 -8.76 13.59
N ASN A 54 19.95 -7.86 14.17
CA ASN A 54 20.95 -8.16 15.20
C ASN A 54 20.38 -8.08 16.62
N GLU A 55 19.17 -7.54 16.81
CA GLU A 55 18.48 -7.54 18.10
C GLU A 55 17.96 -8.96 18.41
N THR A 56 18.37 -9.53 19.53
CA THR A 56 17.94 -10.86 20.02
C THR A 56 16.43 -10.98 20.27
N ASN A 57 15.73 -9.84 20.36
CA ASN A 57 14.31 -9.76 20.69
C ASN A 57 13.41 -9.40 19.50
N CYS A 58 13.91 -9.42 18.25
CA CYS A 58 13.01 -9.25 17.11
C CYS A 58 11.92 -10.33 17.18
N PRO A 59 10.63 -9.96 17.30
CA PRO A 59 9.57 -10.92 17.52
C PRO A 59 9.66 -12.01 16.46
N PRO A 60 9.65 -13.30 16.84
CA PRO A 60 9.88 -14.41 15.91
C PRO A 60 8.89 -14.46 14.74
N ASN A 61 7.81 -13.67 14.82
CA ASN A 61 6.74 -13.60 13.83
C ASN A 61 6.79 -12.35 12.93
N GLN A 62 7.82 -11.51 12.96
CA GLN A 62 7.87 -10.29 12.12
C GLN A 62 8.86 -10.37 10.95
N ILE A 63 9.88 -11.23 11.06
CA ILE A 63 10.92 -11.43 10.05
C ILE A 63 11.14 -12.93 9.92
N SER A 64 10.93 -13.48 8.71
CA SER A 64 11.17 -14.90 8.44
C SER A 64 12.65 -15.25 8.68
N ASN A 65 12.94 -16.50 9.05
CA ASN A 65 14.32 -16.95 9.28
C ASN A 65 15.20 -16.73 8.04
N GLU A 66 14.66 -16.87 6.82
CA GLU A 66 15.39 -16.59 5.58
C GLU A 66 15.84 -15.14 5.45
N ILE A 67 15.01 -14.18 5.89
CA ILE A 67 15.33 -12.75 5.84
C ILE A 67 16.31 -12.37 6.95
N LYS A 68 16.25 -13.00 8.13
CA LYS A 68 17.20 -12.74 9.23
C LYS A 68 18.66 -12.99 8.84
N HIS A 69 18.91 -13.98 7.99
CA HIS A 69 20.26 -14.34 7.55
C HIS A 69 20.71 -13.63 6.26
N THR A 70 19.83 -12.85 5.65
CA THR A 70 20.14 -12.07 4.44
C THR A 70 20.73 -10.72 4.84
N THR A 71 21.75 -10.23 4.12
CA THR A 71 22.26 -8.87 4.36
C THR A 71 21.24 -7.83 3.90
N SER A 72 21.21 -6.65 4.53
CA SER A 72 20.32 -5.56 4.12
C SER A 72 20.49 -5.21 2.63
N ASP A 73 21.71 -5.33 2.11
CA ASP A 73 22.02 -5.03 0.71
C ASP A 73 21.41 -6.01 -0.29
N GLN A 74 21.21 -7.25 0.16
CA GLN A 74 20.60 -8.33 -0.59
C GLN A 74 19.06 -8.33 -0.52
N LEU A 75 18.45 -7.37 0.18
CA LEU A 75 16.99 -7.23 0.21
C LEU A 75 16.50 -6.26 -0.84
N ILE A 76 15.36 -6.59 -1.43
CA ILE A 76 14.75 -5.75 -2.46
C ILE A 76 14.29 -4.44 -1.85
N THR A 77 14.74 -3.35 -2.46
CA THR A 77 14.28 -2.01 -2.15
C THR A 77 12.86 -1.82 -2.67
N ASN A 78 11.96 -1.25 -1.86
CA ASN A 78 10.61 -0.87 -2.28
C ASN A 78 10.67 0.38 -3.16
N TYR A 79 11.02 0.18 -4.43
CA TYR A 79 11.09 1.24 -5.45
C TYR A 79 9.78 1.99 -5.66
N PRO A 80 8.58 1.35 -5.63
CA PRO A 80 7.32 2.09 -5.68
C PRO A 80 7.21 3.19 -4.62
N LEU A 81 7.58 2.92 -3.36
CA LEU A 81 7.57 3.96 -2.32
C LEU A 81 8.64 5.03 -2.55
N LEU A 82 9.86 4.66 -2.98
CA LEU A 82 10.90 5.65 -3.31
C LEU A 82 10.46 6.59 -4.43
N LEU A 83 9.77 6.10 -5.46
CA LEU A 83 9.30 6.88 -6.60
C LEU A 83 8.39 8.04 -6.22
N ILE A 84 7.65 7.92 -5.12
CA ILE A 84 6.84 9.03 -4.60
C ILE A 84 7.74 10.21 -4.22
N LEU A 85 8.94 9.93 -3.73
CA LEU A 85 9.90 10.92 -3.22
C LEU A 85 10.97 11.31 -4.25
N CYS A 86 11.30 10.45 -5.22
CA CYS A 86 12.40 10.66 -6.16
C CYS A 86 11.96 10.65 -7.63
N ASP A 87 12.81 11.18 -8.52
CA ASP A 87 12.56 11.18 -9.96
C ASP A 87 12.67 9.76 -10.56
N PRO A 88 11.75 9.32 -11.44
CA PRO A 88 11.81 7.99 -12.06
C PRO A 88 13.09 7.74 -12.86
N SER A 89 13.76 8.77 -13.37
CA SER A 89 15.05 8.65 -14.05
C SER A 89 16.17 8.10 -13.17
N LYS A 90 16.01 8.17 -11.85
CA LYS A 90 16.97 7.65 -10.88
C LYS A 90 16.85 6.14 -10.68
N LEU A 91 15.73 5.52 -11.05
CA LEU A 91 15.57 4.08 -10.85
C LEU A 91 16.59 3.28 -11.69
N PRO A 92 17.14 2.19 -11.14
CA PRO A 92 17.93 1.24 -11.92
C PRO A 92 17.15 0.74 -13.13
N LYS A 93 17.79 0.56 -14.29
CA LYS A 93 17.07 0.27 -15.55
C LYS A 93 16.86 -1.20 -15.82
N ASP A 94 17.77 -2.04 -15.35
CA ASP A 94 17.71 -3.48 -15.54
C ASP A 94 17.37 -4.22 -14.24
N ASN A 95 16.89 -5.45 -14.38
CA ASN A 95 16.46 -6.26 -13.24
C ASN A 95 17.65 -6.83 -12.46
N GLU A 96 18.83 -6.93 -13.09
CA GLU A 96 20.05 -7.42 -12.42
C GLU A 96 20.57 -6.40 -11.41
N GLU A 97 20.58 -5.11 -11.77
CA GLU A 97 20.91 -4.01 -10.87
C GLU A 97 19.86 -3.86 -9.76
N ARG A 98 18.57 -4.09 -10.05
CA ARG A 98 17.51 -3.97 -9.04
C ARG A 98 17.47 -5.10 -8.02
N TYR A 99 17.66 -6.35 -8.46
CA TYR A 99 17.36 -7.53 -7.64
C TYR A 99 18.41 -8.63 -7.72
N GLY A 100 19.45 -8.49 -8.55
CA GLY A 100 20.42 -9.55 -8.86
C GLY A 100 21.17 -10.08 -7.63
N GLU A 101 21.32 -9.25 -6.61
CA GLU A 101 21.95 -9.66 -5.34
C GLU A 101 20.99 -10.36 -4.38
N CYS A 102 19.66 -10.35 -4.65
CA CYS A 102 18.66 -10.88 -3.73
C CYS A 102 18.53 -12.41 -3.81
N PRO A 103 18.83 -13.16 -2.73
CA PRO A 103 18.74 -14.62 -2.72
C PRO A 103 17.34 -15.14 -2.99
N LEU A 104 16.31 -14.42 -2.52
CA LEU A 104 14.92 -14.80 -2.77
C LEU A 104 14.58 -14.66 -4.26
N TYR A 105 15.10 -13.64 -4.94
CA TYR A 105 14.81 -13.38 -6.35
C TYR A 105 15.57 -14.36 -7.24
N MET A 106 16.84 -14.64 -6.91
CA MET A 106 17.68 -15.58 -7.65
C MET A 106 17.07 -16.98 -7.71
N LYS A 107 16.42 -17.44 -6.62
CA LYS A 107 15.78 -18.76 -6.52
C LYS A 107 14.51 -18.90 -7.35
N LEU A 108 13.89 -17.80 -7.79
CA LEU A 108 12.67 -17.84 -8.58
C LEU A 108 12.93 -18.40 -9.98
N ASP A 109 11.97 -19.16 -10.50
CA ASP A 109 11.93 -19.54 -11.91
C ASP A 109 11.64 -18.32 -12.81
N ASN A 110 11.83 -18.48 -14.12
CA ASN A 110 11.70 -17.38 -15.08
C ASN A 110 10.28 -16.80 -15.15
N ASP A 111 9.24 -17.63 -15.03
CA ASP A 111 7.85 -17.18 -15.09
C ASP A 111 7.50 -16.37 -13.84
N THR A 112 7.96 -16.82 -12.67
CA THR A 112 7.78 -16.09 -11.42
C THR A 112 8.57 -14.79 -11.40
N LYS A 113 9.80 -14.74 -11.95
CA LYS A 113 10.56 -13.49 -12.13
C LYS A 113 9.82 -12.49 -13.03
N LEU A 114 9.22 -12.97 -14.10
CA LEU A 114 8.45 -12.13 -15.02
C LEU A 114 7.20 -11.56 -14.34
N ASN A 115 6.47 -12.37 -13.57
CA ASN A 115 5.32 -11.92 -12.79
C ASN A 115 5.72 -10.87 -11.75
N PHE A 116 6.81 -11.11 -11.02
CA PHE A 116 7.37 -10.16 -10.06
C PHE A 116 7.66 -8.79 -10.72
N TYR A 117 8.31 -8.80 -11.89
CA TYR A 117 8.59 -7.58 -12.65
C TYR A 117 7.30 -6.82 -13.03
N TYR A 118 6.28 -7.50 -13.53
CA TYR A 118 5.03 -6.85 -13.91
C TYR A 118 4.28 -6.26 -12.71
N ILE A 119 4.29 -6.95 -11.57
CA ILE A 119 3.71 -6.43 -10.33
C ILE A 119 4.45 -5.17 -9.90
N GLU A 120 5.78 -5.20 -9.83
CA GLU A 120 6.55 -4.01 -9.44
C GLU A 120 6.29 -2.84 -10.40
N LYS A 121 6.28 -3.10 -11.71
CA LYS A 121 6.02 -2.08 -12.72
C LYS A 121 4.67 -1.43 -12.51
N LEU A 122 3.62 -2.22 -12.29
CA LEU A 122 2.28 -1.71 -11.98
C LEU A 122 2.29 -0.83 -10.72
N LEU A 123 2.96 -1.26 -9.65
CA LEU A 123 3.07 -0.49 -8.40
C LEU A 123 3.86 0.81 -8.62
N CYS A 124 4.89 0.80 -9.46
CA CYS A 124 5.62 2.00 -9.86
C CYS A 124 4.72 2.98 -10.64
N ASP A 125 3.93 2.47 -11.59
CA ASP A 125 2.97 3.29 -12.36
C ASP A 125 1.94 3.94 -11.45
N ILE A 126 1.38 3.19 -10.48
CA ILE A 126 0.48 3.72 -9.44
C ILE A 126 1.17 4.84 -8.64
N SER A 127 2.43 4.63 -8.26
CA SER A 127 3.22 5.61 -7.49
C SER A 127 3.41 6.92 -8.27
N LEU A 128 3.66 6.83 -9.57
CA LEU A 128 3.80 8.01 -10.45
C LEU A 128 2.49 8.79 -10.60
N VAL A 129 1.35 8.09 -10.69
CA VAL A 129 0.01 8.73 -10.73
C VAL A 129 -0.29 9.46 -9.43
N ILE A 130 0.13 8.88 -8.30
CA ILE A 130 -0.19 9.38 -6.96
C ILE A 130 0.75 10.49 -6.50
N LYS A 131 2.00 10.48 -6.96
CA LYS A 131 3.01 11.50 -6.65
C LYS A 131 2.52 12.95 -6.80
N PRO A 132 1.94 13.40 -7.93
CA PRO A 132 1.43 14.77 -8.05
C PRO A 132 0.27 15.04 -7.09
N ILE A 133 -0.55 14.04 -6.75
CA ILE A 133 -1.70 14.18 -5.84
C ILE A 133 -1.24 14.38 -4.40
N ILE A 134 -0.13 13.75 -4.03
CA ILE A 134 0.52 13.94 -2.73
C ILE A 134 1.20 15.30 -2.64
N ASN A 135 1.89 15.71 -3.71
CA ASN A 135 2.71 16.92 -3.73
C ASN A 135 1.90 18.20 -4.00
N ASP A 136 0.76 18.10 -4.70
CA ASP A 136 -0.11 19.22 -5.04
C ASP A 136 -1.43 19.17 -4.25
N LYS A 137 -1.60 20.17 -3.36
CA LYS A 137 -2.81 20.33 -2.53
C LYS A 137 -4.08 20.50 -3.36
N GLN A 138 -3.98 20.97 -4.61
CA GLN A 138 -5.16 21.14 -5.48
C GLN A 138 -5.70 19.79 -5.99
N CYS A 139 -4.81 18.79 -6.16
CA CYS A 139 -5.16 17.46 -6.66
C CYS A 139 -5.70 16.53 -5.56
N GLN A 140 -5.61 16.89 -4.28
CA GLN A 140 -6.15 16.10 -3.15
C GLN A 140 -7.68 15.94 -3.19
N SER A 141 -8.38 16.70 -4.04
CA SER A 141 -9.82 16.57 -4.27
C SER A 141 -10.22 15.36 -5.12
N ILE A 142 -9.27 14.76 -5.85
CA ILE A 142 -9.53 13.63 -6.77
C ILE A 142 -9.67 12.32 -6.00
N PHE A 143 -8.85 12.13 -4.95
CA PHE A 143 -8.84 10.91 -4.16
C PHE A 143 -9.19 11.18 -2.71
N ASN A 144 -10.23 10.50 -2.21
CA ASN A 144 -10.55 10.54 -0.79
C ASN A 144 -9.43 9.86 0.04
N ARG A 145 -9.38 10.22 1.33
CA ARG A 145 -8.37 9.69 2.27
C ARG A 145 -8.33 8.16 2.31
N SER A 146 -9.47 7.51 2.15
CA SER A 146 -9.56 6.04 2.18
C SER A 146 -8.92 5.39 0.95
N MET A 147 -9.06 6.00 -0.22
CA MET A 147 -8.42 5.50 -1.44
C MET A 147 -6.90 5.67 -1.35
N ILE A 148 -6.43 6.84 -0.91
CA ILE A 148 -5.00 7.09 -0.66
C ILE A 148 -4.45 6.05 0.31
N ARG A 149 -5.17 5.77 1.42
CA ARG A 149 -4.80 4.72 2.37
C ARG A 149 -4.69 3.33 1.73
N ASN A 150 -5.68 2.93 0.93
CA ASN A 150 -5.67 1.62 0.28
C ASN A 150 -4.53 1.49 -0.72
N ILE A 151 -4.21 2.56 -1.43
CA ILE A 151 -3.05 2.62 -2.31
C ILE A 151 -1.75 2.47 -1.51
N PHE A 152 -1.56 3.23 -0.43
CA PHE A 152 -0.36 3.09 0.39
C PHE A 152 -0.22 1.71 1.05
N ASN A 153 -1.33 1.08 1.44
CA ASN A 153 -1.31 -0.30 1.92
C ASN A 153 -0.84 -1.27 0.83
N LEU A 154 -1.27 -1.08 -0.42
CA LEU A 154 -0.83 -1.86 -1.57
C LEU A 154 0.67 -1.63 -1.85
N LEU A 155 1.13 -0.37 -1.83
CA LEU A 155 2.54 -0.02 -2.02
C LEU A 155 3.46 -0.53 -0.89
N ASN A 156 2.93 -0.75 0.33
CA ASN A 156 3.66 -1.33 1.47
C ASN A 156 3.57 -2.86 1.55
N CYS A 157 3.26 -3.53 0.44
CA CYS A 157 3.35 -4.98 0.37
C CYS A 157 4.70 -5.43 -0.21
N GLN A 158 5.29 -6.46 0.39
CA GLN A 158 6.35 -7.24 -0.24
C GLN A 158 5.68 -8.27 -1.16
N TYR A 159 6.24 -8.58 -2.32
CA TYR A 159 5.64 -9.51 -3.30
C TYR A 159 6.62 -10.53 -3.87
N ILE A 160 7.79 -10.66 -3.26
CA ILE A 160 8.79 -11.66 -3.65
C ILE A 160 8.47 -13.05 -3.08
N ASP A 161 7.85 -13.11 -1.91
CA ASP A 161 7.47 -14.33 -1.22
C ASP A 161 5.96 -14.58 -1.34
N HIS A 162 5.56 -15.84 -1.18
CA HIS A 162 4.16 -16.24 -1.31
C HIS A 162 3.24 -15.52 -0.31
N GLU A 163 3.67 -15.34 0.94
CA GLU A 163 2.86 -14.64 1.95
C GLU A 163 2.66 -13.16 1.59
N GLY A 164 3.72 -12.49 1.15
CA GLY A 164 3.65 -11.12 0.66
C GLY A 164 2.76 -10.98 -0.58
N TYR A 165 2.89 -11.91 -1.53
CA TYR A 165 2.04 -11.94 -2.73
C TYR A 165 0.54 -12.07 -2.39
N LEU A 166 0.16 -12.93 -1.45
CA LEU A 166 -1.23 -13.02 -0.98
C LEU A 166 -1.73 -11.72 -0.35
N LYS A 167 -0.86 -10.94 0.27
CA LYS A 167 -1.22 -9.61 0.82
C LYS A 167 -1.40 -8.57 -0.28
N VAL A 168 -0.59 -8.63 -1.35
CA VAL A 168 -0.83 -7.83 -2.56
C VAL A 168 -2.21 -8.12 -3.13
N LEU A 169 -2.56 -9.39 -3.35
CA LEU A 169 -3.88 -9.75 -3.89
C LEU A 169 -5.02 -9.19 -3.02
N LYS A 170 -4.94 -9.37 -1.70
CA LYS A 170 -5.93 -8.81 -0.75
C LYS A 170 -5.98 -7.28 -0.78
N ALA A 171 -4.84 -6.61 -0.95
CA ALA A 171 -4.78 -5.16 -1.05
C ALA A 171 -5.38 -4.65 -2.37
N ILE A 172 -5.14 -5.37 -3.47
CA ILE A 172 -5.76 -5.11 -4.79
C ILE A 172 -7.28 -5.27 -4.70
N ASP A 173 -7.79 -6.35 -4.11
CA ASP A 173 -9.23 -6.59 -3.95
C ASP A 173 -9.89 -5.44 -3.18
N ARG A 174 -9.28 -5.03 -2.06
CA ARG A 174 -9.76 -3.89 -1.25
C ARG A 174 -9.72 -2.56 -2.00
N LEU A 175 -8.69 -2.35 -2.83
CA LEU A 175 -8.59 -1.15 -3.65
C LEU A 175 -9.67 -1.16 -4.74
N GLY A 176 -9.88 -2.30 -5.41
CA GLY A 176 -10.91 -2.48 -6.43
C GLY A 176 -12.32 -2.28 -5.88
N GLU A 177 -12.65 -2.90 -4.74
CA GLU A 177 -13.92 -2.68 -4.03
C GLU A 177 -14.14 -1.20 -3.74
N ARG A 178 -13.11 -0.51 -3.25
CA ARG A 178 -13.21 0.92 -2.96
C ARG A 178 -13.41 1.77 -4.21
N ILE A 179 -12.71 1.47 -5.30
CA ILE A 179 -12.88 2.18 -6.58
C ILE A 179 -14.31 1.99 -7.10
N CYS A 180 -14.86 0.78 -7.04
CA CYS A 180 -16.24 0.51 -7.44
C CYS A 180 -17.25 1.32 -6.60
N ILE A 181 -17.08 1.34 -5.28
CA ILE A 181 -17.93 2.13 -4.37
C ILE A 181 -17.85 3.61 -4.72
N ASP A 182 -16.64 4.16 -4.83
CA ASP A 182 -16.44 5.58 -5.13
C ASP A 182 -17.04 5.91 -6.52
N PHE A 183 -16.89 5.04 -7.52
CA PHE A 183 -17.50 5.22 -8.84
C PHE A 183 -19.03 5.23 -8.79
N ILE A 184 -19.65 4.31 -8.05
CA ILE A 184 -21.11 4.28 -7.85
C ILE A 184 -21.60 5.57 -7.19
N LEU A 185 -20.90 6.03 -6.15
CA LEU A 185 -21.22 7.26 -5.42
C LEU A 185 -21.02 8.53 -6.27
N HIS A 186 -20.03 8.54 -7.16
CA HIS A 186 -19.82 9.64 -8.11
C HIS A 186 -20.84 9.64 -9.24
N TYR A 187 -21.32 8.47 -9.68
CA TYR A 187 -22.26 8.34 -10.79
C TYR A 187 -23.72 8.55 -10.40
N LYS A 188 -24.12 8.26 -9.15
CA LYS A 188 -25.48 8.46 -8.66
C LYS A 188 -25.51 9.53 -7.56
N SER A 189 -26.41 10.51 -7.68
CA SER A 189 -26.75 11.32 -6.51
C SER A 189 -27.35 10.40 -5.43
N PHE A 190 -26.98 10.60 -4.17
CA PHE A 190 -27.48 9.78 -3.04
C PHE A 190 -29.01 9.63 -3.04
N ARG A 191 -29.72 10.65 -3.53
CA ARG A 191 -31.18 10.66 -3.70
C ARG A 191 -31.67 9.64 -4.74
N GLN A 192 -31.00 9.53 -5.88
CA GLN A 192 -31.32 8.54 -6.91
C GLN A 192 -31.01 7.11 -6.46
N VAL A 193 -29.94 6.89 -5.69
CA VAL A 193 -29.65 5.56 -5.12
C VAL A 193 -30.79 5.12 -4.19
N LEU A 194 -31.25 6.02 -3.32
CA LEU A 194 -32.36 5.75 -2.39
C LEU A 194 -33.69 5.52 -3.12
N ASP A 195 -33.99 6.34 -4.13
CA ASP A 195 -35.21 6.20 -4.93
C ASP A 195 -35.22 4.93 -5.79
N ASP A 196 -34.05 4.43 -6.21
CA ASP A 196 -33.91 3.12 -6.88
C ASP A 196 -34.01 1.94 -5.90
N PHE A 197 -33.53 2.11 -4.66
CA PHE A 197 -33.56 1.06 -3.63
C PHE A 197 -34.96 0.83 -3.08
N ARG A 198 -35.73 1.91 -2.82
CA ARG A 198 -37.11 1.89 -2.31
C ARG A 198 -38.03 0.87 -2.98
N PRO A 199 -38.18 0.85 -4.32
CA PRO A 199 -39.04 -0.11 -4.99
C PRO A 199 -38.50 -1.54 -4.98
N THR A 200 -37.19 -1.74 -4.78
CA THR A 200 -36.55 -3.06 -4.78
C THR A 200 -36.79 -3.84 -3.48
N VAL A 201 -37.04 -3.15 -2.36
CA VAL A 201 -37.27 -3.78 -1.04
C VAL A 201 -38.77 -3.89 -0.69
N GLY A 202 -39.67 -3.34 -1.51
CA GLY A 202 -41.13 -3.48 -1.33
C GLY A 202 -41.66 -2.91 -0.01
N LEU A 203 -40.96 -1.97 0.61
CA LEU A 203 -41.37 -1.36 1.88
C LEU A 203 -42.31 -0.16 1.62
N PRO A 204 -43.46 -0.07 2.31
CA PRO A 204 -44.37 1.08 2.22
C PRO A 204 -43.68 2.38 2.64
N ASP A 205 -44.11 3.50 2.03
CA ASP A 205 -43.48 4.83 2.13
C ASP A 205 -43.32 5.38 3.56
N ASP A 206 -44.05 4.85 4.54
CA ASP A 206 -44.18 5.43 5.89
C ASP A 206 -43.25 4.84 6.97
N GLU A 207 -42.53 3.73 6.73
CA GLU A 207 -41.68 3.09 7.76
C GLU A 207 -40.18 3.46 7.68
N PHE A 208 -39.76 4.15 6.61
CA PHE A 208 -38.33 4.42 6.38
C PHE A 208 -37.76 5.57 7.23
N LEU A 209 -38.61 6.42 7.80
CA LEU A 209 -38.19 7.58 8.58
C LEU A 209 -38.03 7.30 10.09
N GLU A 210 -38.61 6.21 10.61
CA GLU A 210 -38.53 5.89 12.05
C GLU A 210 -37.49 4.81 12.40
N SER A 211 -37.03 4.02 11.42
CA SER A 211 -36.03 3.00 11.67
C SER A 211 -34.61 3.56 11.50
N GLY A 212 -34.04 4.04 12.60
CA GLY A 212 -32.62 4.36 12.71
C GLY A 212 -31.76 3.11 12.51
N TRP A 213 -31.52 2.73 11.24
CA TRP A 213 -30.69 1.59 10.88
C TRP A 213 -29.23 1.87 11.22
N ILE A 214 -28.91 1.45 12.45
CA ILE A 214 -27.63 0.89 12.89
C ILE A 214 -27.18 -0.13 11.82
N PHE A 215 -25.99 0.08 11.27
CA PHE A 215 -25.35 -0.87 10.35
C PHE A 215 -25.36 -2.28 10.96
N PRO A 216 -25.91 -3.30 10.29
CA PRO A 216 -25.81 -4.66 10.77
C PRO A 216 -24.35 -5.12 10.64
N ASN A 217 -23.80 -5.62 11.74
CA ASN A 217 -22.51 -6.27 11.78
C ASN A 217 -22.41 -7.33 10.67
N TYR A 218 -21.41 -7.17 9.81
CA TYR A 218 -20.96 -8.20 8.89
C TYR A 218 -20.54 -9.44 9.69
N SER A 219 -21.38 -10.45 9.68
CA SER A 219 -20.98 -11.82 10.03
C SER A 219 -20.68 -12.53 8.72
N ILE A 220 -19.40 -12.50 8.32
CA ILE A 220 -18.87 -13.44 7.35
C ILE A 220 -18.91 -14.82 8.01
N LEU A 221 -19.50 -15.83 7.37
CA LEU A 221 -19.11 -17.25 7.43
C LEU A 221 -20.15 -18.12 6.68
N SER A 222 -19.79 -18.60 5.50
CA SER A 222 -19.68 -20.03 5.11
C SER A 222 -19.54 -20.15 3.60
#